data_AF-A0A3N0ITK7-F1
#
_entry.id   AF-A0A3N0ITK7-F1
#
_cell.length_a   1.000
_cell.length_b   1.000
_cell.length_c   1.000
_cell.angle_alpha   90.00
_cell.angle_beta   90.00
_cell.angle_gamma   90.00
#
_symmetry.space_group_name_H-M   'P 1'
#
loop_
_entity.id
_entity.type
_entity.pdbx_description
1 polymer ?
#
loop_
_entity_poly.entity_id
_entity_poly.type
_entity_poly.pdbx_seq_one_letter_code
_entity_poly.pdbx_strand_id
1 'polypeptide(L)'
;MANIKSQKKRIITNEKSRMRNRAVKSELKTATRRVKDAVAAENGAEAYAAACAACRLLDKAASKGVIHKNQAANRKSGVMALANTVATDADRAAYEKPAKKEQKTGSKKAERKAARAAEMEAASKEKAKRREKQLKEEAAAQKRKAKEAEEAAKAEAAGAEEAAAE
;
A
#
# COMPACT_ATOMS: atom_id res chain seq x y z
N MET A 1 4.31 -38.05 -25.23
CA MET A 1 4.53 -36.73 -25.86
C MET A 1 3.17 -36.14 -26.21
N ALA A 2 2.86 -34.90 -25.82
CA ALA A 2 1.59 -34.28 -26.21
C ALA A 2 1.75 -33.64 -27.59
N ASN A 3 0.92 -34.04 -28.56
CA ASN A 3 1.01 -33.52 -29.92
C ASN A 3 0.11 -32.28 -30.11
N ILE A 4 -1.01 -32.22 -29.40
CA ILE A 4 -1.97 -31.11 -29.47
C ILE A 4 -1.46 -29.90 -28.69
N LYS A 5 -1.56 -28.69 -29.27
CA LYS A 5 -1.10 -27.43 -28.66
C LYS A 5 -1.69 -27.19 -27.26
N SER A 6 -2.98 -27.47 -27.08
CA SER A 6 -3.67 -27.33 -25.78
C SER A 6 -3.09 -28.27 -24.71
N GLN A 7 -2.76 -29.51 -25.09
CA GLN A 7 -2.16 -30.48 -24.19
C GLN A 7 -0.73 -30.09 -23.80
N LYS A 8 0.10 -29.62 -24.75
CA LYS A 8 1.44 -29.08 -24.46
C LYS A 8 1.36 -27.94 -23.43
N LYS A 9 0.40 -27.03 -23.58
CA LYS A 9 0.14 -25.94 -22.62
C LYS A 9 -0.27 -26.46 -21.23
N ARG A 10 -1.12 -27.49 -21.17
CA ARG A 10 -1.52 -28.12 -19.90
C ARG A 10 -0.33 -28.75 -19.17
N ILE A 11 0.53 -29.47 -19.88
CA ILE A 11 1.75 -30.07 -19.30
C ILE A 11 2.63 -28.99 -18.66
N ILE A 12 2.92 -27.89 -19.38
CA ILE A 12 3.75 -26.79 -18.87
C ILE A 12 3.13 -26.15 -17.62
N THR A 13 1.81 -25.92 -17.64
CA THR A 13 1.10 -25.29 -16.52
C THR A 13 1.05 -26.22 -15.30
N ASN A 14 0.83 -27.51 -15.53
CA ASN A 14 0.80 -28.53 -14.49
C ASN A 14 2.17 -28.66 -13.83
N GLU A 15 3.25 -28.65 -14.60
CA GLU A 15 4.60 -28.74 -14.05
C GLU A 15 4.95 -27.55 -13.15
N LYS A 16 4.59 -26.33 -13.58
CA LYS A 16 4.75 -25.12 -12.75
C LYS A 16 4.00 -25.22 -11.42
N SER A 17 2.76 -25.72 -11.47
CA SER A 17 1.94 -25.93 -10.27
C SER A 17 2.50 -27.06 -9.40
N ARG A 18 2.98 -28.15 -10.01
CA ARG A 18 3.62 -29.28 -9.32
C ARG A 18 4.83 -28.82 -8.52
N MET A 19 5.72 -28.04 -9.14
CA MET A 19 6.93 -27.54 -8.49
C MET A 19 6.63 -26.60 -7.31
N ARG A 20 5.68 -25.66 -7.46
CA ARG A 20 5.18 -24.83 -6.35
C ARG A 20 4.62 -25.68 -5.21
N ASN A 21 3.72 -26.61 -5.55
CA ASN A 21 3.06 -27.44 -4.55
C ASN A 21 4.05 -28.35 -3.83
N ARG A 22 5.07 -28.85 -4.53
CA ARG A 22 6.16 -29.64 -3.93
C ARG A 22 6.90 -28.85 -2.87
N ALA A 23 7.31 -27.62 -3.19
CA ALA A 23 8.03 -26.75 -2.26
C ALA A 23 7.20 -26.39 -1.02
N VAL A 24 5.93 -26.03 -1.20
CA VAL A 24 5.03 -25.75 -0.07
C VAL A 24 4.80 -27.00 0.78
N LYS A 25 4.58 -28.17 0.17
CA LYS A 25 4.40 -29.42 0.91
C LYS A 25 5.65 -29.82 1.70
N SER A 26 6.86 -29.61 1.17
CA SER A 26 8.11 -29.88 1.91
C SER A 26 8.31 -28.90 3.06
N GLU A 27 7.94 -27.63 2.88
CA GLU A 27 7.98 -26.61 3.93
C GLU A 27 7.04 -26.98 5.08
N LEU A 28 5.81 -27.40 4.78
CA LEU A 28 4.85 -27.86 5.80
C LEU A 28 5.35 -29.07 6.58
N LYS A 29 5.93 -30.06 5.89
CA LYS A 29 6.53 -31.23 6.57
C LYS A 29 7.66 -30.82 7.52
N THR A 30 8.50 -29.88 7.09
CA THR A 30 9.60 -29.37 7.91
C THR A 30 9.09 -28.59 9.12
N ALA A 31 8.06 -27.76 8.94
CA ALA A 31 7.44 -27.02 10.05
C ALA A 31 6.83 -27.96 11.09
N THR A 32 6.11 -29.01 10.66
CA THR A 32 5.58 -30.03 11.58
C THR A 32 6.69 -30.80 12.28
N ARG A 33 7.79 -31.11 11.59
CA ARG A 33 8.93 -31.79 12.20
C ARG A 33 9.57 -30.95 13.32
N ARG A 34 9.80 -29.65 13.07
CA ARG A 34 10.34 -28.74 14.10
C ARG A 34 9.52 -28.71 15.38
N VAL A 35 8.18 -28.77 15.28
CA VAL A 35 7.33 -28.85 16.47
C VAL A 35 7.58 -30.15 17.23
N LYS A 36 7.66 -31.29 16.52
CA LYS A 36 7.96 -32.58 17.16
C LYS A 36 9.33 -32.59 17.80
N ASP A 37 10.33 -32.01 17.14
CA ASP A 37 11.70 -31.92 17.65
C ASP A 37 11.74 -31.08 18.94
N ALA A 38 11.05 -29.94 18.97
CA ALA A 38 10.95 -29.08 20.17
C ALA A 38 10.18 -29.74 21.32
N VAL A 39 9.12 -30.50 21.01
CA VAL A 39 8.37 -31.30 21.99
C VAL A 39 9.24 -32.42 22.56
N ALA A 40 10.03 -33.10 21.72
CA ALA A 40 10.96 -34.15 22.15
C ALA A 40 12.11 -33.59 23.01
N ALA A 41 12.46 -32.31 22.83
CA ALA A 41 13.44 -31.60 23.66
C ALA A 41 12.83 -30.98 24.93
N GLU A 42 11.54 -31.21 25.21
CA GLU A 42 10.80 -30.67 26.37
C GLU A 42 10.86 -29.14 26.52
N ASN A 43 11.09 -28.41 25.42
CA ASN A 43 11.15 -26.95 25.42
C ASN A 43 9.77 -26.35 25.11
N GLY A 44 8.99 -26.05 26.16
CA GLY A 44 7.62 -25.52 26.04
C GLY A 44 7.50 -24.22 25.24
N ALA A 45 8.40 -23.26 25.48
CA ALA A 45 8.42 -21.97 24.79
C ALA A 45 8.71 -22.12 23.29
N GLU A 46 9.73 -22.92 22.94
CA GLU A 46 10.08 -23.16 21.54
C GLU A 46 9.02 -23.99 20.81
N ALA A 47 8.45 -24.99 21.47
CA ALA A 47 7.38 -25.83 20.92
C ALA A 47 6.13 -24.99 20.58
N TYR A 48 5.72 -24.07 21.48
CA TYR A 48 4.60 -23.18 21.22
C TYR A 48 4.89 -22.20 20.08
N ALA A 49 6.08 -21.59 20.06
CA ALA A 49 6.49 -20.69 18.99
C ALA A 49 6.51 -21.37 17.62
N ALA A 50 7.06 -22.59 17.55
CA ALA A 50 7.09 -23.42 16.36
C ALA A 50 5.68 -23.84 15.92
N ALA A 51 4.79 -24.16 16.85
CA ALA A 51 3.40 -24.51 16.57
C ALA A 51 2.63 -23.34 15.96
N CYS A 52 2.77 -22.13 16.52
CA CYS A 52 2.18 -20.92 15.94
C CYS A 52 2.70 -20.64 14.52
N ALA A 53 4.00 -20.85 14.28
CA ALA A 53 4.59 -20.69 12.95
C ALA A 53 4.03 -21.73 11.96
N ALA A 54 3.92 -23.00 12.36
CA ALA A 54 3.36 -24.07 11.56
C ALA A 54 1.88 -23.81 11.20
N CYS A 55 1.07 -23.35 12.16
CA CYS A 55 -0.34 -22.99 11.93
C CYS A 55 -0.47 -21.88 10.87
N ARG A 56 0.36 -20.83 10.95
CA ARG A 56 0.37 -19.76 9.93
C ARG A 56 0.71 -20.29 8.54
N LEU A 57 1.64 -21.24 8.43
CA LEU A 57 1.99 -21.84 7.14
C LEU A 57 0.86 -22.72 6.59
N LEU A 58 0.19 -23.50 7.45
CA LEU A 58 -0.96 -24.33 7.07
C LEU A 58 -2.11 -23.48 6.52
N ASP A 59 -2.42 -22.36 7.18
CA ASP A 59 -3.49 -21.45 6.73
C ASP A 59 -3.14 -20.76 5.41
N LYS A 60 -1.88 -20.36 5.22
CA LYS A 60 -1.39 -19.84 3.92
C LYS A 60 -1.43 -20.89 2.81
N ALA A 61 -1.17 -22.15 3.13
CA ALA A 61 -1.23 -23.23 2.16
C ALA A 61 -2.68 -23.55 1.77
N ALA A 62 -3.62 -23.47 2.72
CA ALA A 62 -5.04 -23.62 2.46
C ALA A 62 -5.58 -22.47 1.60
N SER A 63 -5.23 -21.22 1.92
CA SER A 63 -5.66 -20.04 1.15
C SER A 63 -5.15 -20.07 -0.30
N LYS A 64 -3.97 -20.67 -0.54
CA LYS A 64 -3.39 -20.87 -1.87
C LYS A 64 -3.90 -22.14 -2.58
N GLY A 65 -4.80 -22.91 -1.96
CA GLY A 65 -5.37 -24.13 -2.53
C GLY A 65 -4.39 -25.31 -2.65
N VAL A 66 -3.26 -25.28 -1.94
CA VAL A 66 -2.27 -26.38 -1.98
C VAL A 66 -2.74 -27.57 -1.15
N ILE A 67 -3.44 -27.30 -0.05
CA ILE A 67 -4.08 -28.29 0.83
C ILE A 67 -5.54 -27.90 1.05
N HIS A 68 -6.40 -28.88 1.30
CA HIS A 68 -7.80 -28.61 1.61
C HIS A 68 -7.96 -27.97 2.99
N LYS A 69 -9.00 -27.14 3.18
CA LYS A 69 -9.30 -26.48 4.46
C LYS A 69 -9.41 -27.46 5.63
N ASN A 70 -10.04 -28.62 5.43
CA ASN A 70 -10.16 -29.66 6.46
C ASN A 70 -8.81 -30.31 6.78
N GLN A 71 -7.95 -30.49 5.77
CA GLN A 71 -6.61 -31.02 5.99
C GLN A 71 -5.76 -30.02 6.80
N ALA A 72 -5.90 -28.73 6.54
CA ALA A 72 -5.27 -27.69 7.36
C ALA A 72 -5.82 -27.71 8.79
N ALA A 73 -7.14 -27.74 8.98
CA ALA A 73 -7.77 -27.79 10.30
C ALA A 73 -7.31 -29.00 11.13
N ASN A 74 -7.33 -30.20 10.55
CA ASN A 74 -6.90 -31.43 11.23
C ASN A 74 -5.43 -31.36 11.65
N ARG A 75 -4.56 -30.84 10.77
CA ARG A 75 -3.13 -30.67 11.08
C ARG A 75 -2.88 -29.62 12.14
N LYS A 76 -3.63 -28.50 12.14
CA LYS A 76 -3.53 -27.48 13.18
C LYS A 76 -3.92 -28.04 14.54
N SER A 77 -5.02 -28.79 14.61
CA SER A 77 -5.47 -29.46 15.83
C SER A 77 -4.37 -30.39 16.38
N GLY A 78 -3.83 -31.27 15.54
CA GLY A 78 -2.76 -32.20 15.98
C GLY A 78 -1.46 -31.51 16.41
N VAL A 79 -1.02 -30.46 15.69
CA VAL A 79 0.19 -29.70 16.05
C VAL A 79 0.03 -28.96 17.37
N MET A 80 -1.14 -28.36 17.60
CA MET A 80 -1.42 -27.65 18.84
C MET A 80 -1.58 -28.60 20.02
N ALA A 81 -2.24 -29.75 19.83
CA ALA A 81 -2.36 -30.78 20.84
C ALA A 81 -0.97 -31.26 21.31
N LEU A 82 -0.04 -31.50 20.37
CA LEU A 82 1.34 -31.89 20.68
C LEU A 82 2.11 -30.80 21.44
N ALA A 83 1.99 -29.53 21.04
CA ALA A 83 2.69 -28.45 21.73
C ALA A 83 2.16 -28.25 23.16
N ASN A 84 0.85 -28.40 23.36
CA ASN A 84 0.21 -28.23 24.66
C ASN A 84 0.57 -29.30 25.69
N THR A 85 1.20 -30.43 25.30
CA THR A 85 1.67 -31.41 26.28
C THR A 85 2.90 -30.93 27.05
N VAL A 86 3.67 -30.00 26.49
CA VAL A 86 4.92 -29.48 27.07
C VAL A 86 4.81 -27.98 27.42
N ALA A 87 4.03 -27.22 26.65
CA ALA A 87 3.89 -25.79 26.87
C ALA A 87 3.00 -25.46 28.07
N THR A 88 3.55 -24.70 29.02
CA THR A 88 2.80 -24.17 30.17
C THR A 88 2.08 -22.86 29.81
N ASP A 89 1.17 -22.41 30.68
CA ASP A 89 0.48 -21.13 30.50
C ASP A 89 1.43 -19.93 30.51
N ALA A 90 2.52 -20.02 31.28
CA ALA A 90 3.56 -18.99 31.29
C ALA A 90 4.28 -18.91 29.94
N ASP A 91 4.61 -20.06 29.33
CA ASP A 91 5.26 -20.11 28.01
C ASP A 91 4.37 -19.55 26.90
N ARG A 92 3.05 -19.80 27.00
CA ARG A 92 2.06 -19.24 26.08
C ARG A 92 1.99 -17.72 26.22
N ALA A 93 1.96 -17.22 27.44
CA ALA A 93 1.90 -15.78 27.71
C ALA A 93 3.19 -15.05 27.31
N ALA A 94 4.34 -15.71 27.43
CA ALA A 94 5.64 -15.20 27.01
C ALA A 94 5.84 -15.18 25.49
N TYR A 95 4.93 -15.77 24.70
CA TYR A 95 5.06 -15.80 23.24
C TYR A 95 4.87 -14.41 22.63
N GLU A 96 5.98 -13.79 22.26
CA GLU A 96 5.97 -12.57 21.47
C GLU A 96 5.76 -12.88 19.98
N LYS A 97 4.71 -12.31 19.41
CA LYS A 97 4.43 -12.43 17.97
C LYS A 97 5.59 -11.79 17.19
N PRO A 98 6.21 -12.50 16.23
CA PRO A 98 7.31 -11.95 15.46
C PRO A 98 6.86 -10.67 14.75
N ALA A 99 7.66 -9.61 14.89
CA ALA A 99 7.39 -8.32 14.27
C ALA A 99 7.14 -8.50 12.76
N LYS A 100 6.19 -7.74 12.22
CA LYS A 100 5.92 -7.75 10.79
C LYS A 100 7.19 -7.29 10.08
N LYS A 101 7.80 -8.17 9.30
CA LYS A 101 9.00 -7.84 8.51
C LYS A 101 8.74 -6.53 7.75
N GLU A 102 9.58 -5.52 8.00
CA GLU A 102 9.45 -4.23 7.34
C GLU A 102 9.38 -4.44 5.84
N GLN A 103 8.31 -3.93 5.23
CA GLN A 103 8.19 -3.97 3.79
C GLN A 103 9.23 -2.99 3.26
N LYS A 104 10.36 -3.51 2.78
CA LYS A 104 11.24 -2.78 1.87
C LYS A 104 10.42 -2.49 0.62
N THR A 105 9.68 -1.39 0.64
CA THR A 105 8.91 -0.91 -0.49
C THR A 105 9.91 -0.51 -1.55
N GLY A 106 10.30 -1.46 -2.40
CA GLY A 106 11.19 -1.22 -3.54
C GLY A 106 10.61 -0.26 -4.58
N SER A 107 9.43 0.31 -4.35
CA SER A 107 8.91 1.42 -5.13
C SER A 107 9.22 2.72 -4.37
N LYS A 108 9.99 3.61 -5.00
CA LYS A 108 10.09 5.05 -4.67
C LYS A 108 8.73 5.79 -4.76
N LYS A 109 7.61 5.09 -4.56
CA LYS A 109 6.24 5.58 -4.72
C LYS A 109 5.90 6.60 -3.63
N ALA A 110 6.40 6.41 -2.41
CA ALA A 110 6.29 7.41 -1.35
C ALA A 110 7.08 8.68 -1.71
N GLU A 111 8.34 8.53 -2.11
CA GLU A 111 9.21 9.64 -2.54
C GLU A 111 8.65 10.38 -3.77
N ARG A 112 8.16 9.66 -4.79
CA ARG A 112 7.52 10.25 -5.98
C ARG A 112 6.21 10.95 -5.65
N LYS A 113 5.42 10.46 -4.68
CA LYS A 113 4.19 11.12 -4.24
C LYS A 113 4.52 12.42 -3.50
N ALA A 114 5.56 12.41 -2.67
CA ALA A 114 6.06 13.61 -1.99
C ALA A 114 6.61 14.64 -2.99
N ALA A 115 7.41 14.20 -3.97
CA ALA A 115 7.93 15.07 -5.03
C ALA A 115 6.81 15.73 -5.86
N ARG A 116 5.80 14.94 -6.29
CA ARG A 116 4.66 15.47 -7.05
C ARG A 116 3.80 16.45 -6.23
N ALA A 117 3.69 16.25 -4.92
CA ALA A 117 2.99 17.19 -4.04
C ALA A 117 3.75 18.51 -3.92
N ALA A 118 5.07 18.46 -3.75
CA ALA A 118 5.93 19.64 -3.70
C ALA A 118 5.92 20.43 -5.03
N GLU A 119 5.94 19.74 -6.17
CA GLU A 119 5.82 20.37 -7.50
C GLU A 119 4.46 21.08 -7.68
N MET A 120 3.36 20.45 -7.25
CA MET A 120 2.02 21.06 -7.31
C MET A 120 1.90 22.28 -6.39
N GLU A 121 2.54 22.27 -5.23
CA GLU A 121 2.58 23.41 -4.31
C GLU A 121 3.43 24.56 -4.86
N ALA A 122 4.57 24.26 -5.50
CA ALA A 122 5.37 25.26 -6.18
C ALA A 122 4.61 25.90 -7.35
N ALA A 123 3.94 25.10 -8.16
CA ALA A 123 3.12 25.57 -9.27
C ALA A 123 1.91 26.41 -8.81
N SER A 124 1.29 26.07 -7.68
CA SER A 124 0.18 26.86 -7.13
C SER A 124 0.65 28.22 -6.60
N LYS A 125 1.80 28.28 -5.93
CA LYS A 125 2.43 29.52 -5.48
C LYS A 125 2.84 30.43 -6.64
N GLU A 126 3.39 29.87 -7.71
CA GLU A 126 3.75 30.63 -8.91
C GLU A 126 2.49 31.18 -9.61
N LYS A 127 1.43 30.37 -9.71
CA LYS A 127 0.14 30.80 -10.26
C LYS A 127 -0.51 31.90 -9.42
N ALA A 128 -0.39 31.84 -8.09
CA ALA A 128 -0.86 32.90 -7.19
C ALA A 128 -0.11 34.22 -7.44
N LYS A 129 1.22 34.19 -7.54
CA LYS A 129 2.04 35.38 -7.87
C LYS A 129 1.66 36.00 -9.22
N ARG A 130 1.41 35.16 -10.24
CA ARG A 130 0.95 35.64 -11.57
C ARG A 130 -0.42 36.31 -11.48
N ARG A 131 -1.36 35.72 -10.73
CA ARG A 131 -2.69 36.30 -10.50
C ARG A 131 -2.63 37.64 -9.76
N GLU A 132 -1.80 37.75 -8.72
CA GLU A 132 -1.60 39.02 -8.02
C GLU A 132 -1.04 40.11 -8.93
N LYS A 133 -0.10 39.76 -9.81
CA LYS A 133 0.44 40.69 -10.81
C LYS A 133 -0.64 41.15 -11.80
N GLN A 134 -1.42 40.22 -12.33
CA GLN A 134 -2.54 40.54 -13.23
C GLN A 134 -3.58 41.43 -12.58
N LEU A 135 -4.01 41.13 -11.34
CA LEU A 135 -4.98 41.95 -10.61
C LEU A 135 -4.46 43.38 -10.37
N LYS A 136 -3.15 43.55 -10.12
CA LYS A 136 -2.53 44.88 -10.00
C LYS A 136 -2.53 45.64 -11.33
N GLU A 137 -2.23 44.95 -12.43
CA GLU A 137 -2.27 45.53 -13.78
C GLU A 137 -3.70 45.91 -14.19
N GLU A 138 -4.68 45.06 -13.92
CA GLU A 138 -6.10 45.30 -14.16
C GLU A 138 -6.62 46.48 -13.33
N ALA A 139 -6.29 46.55 -12.03
CA ALA A 139 -6.65 47.67 -11.17
C ALA A 139 -6.01 48.98 -11.62
N ALA A 140 -4.75 48.94 -12.10
CA ALA A 140 -4.09 50.12 -12.66
C ALA A 140 -4.76 50.57 -13.97
N ALA A 141 -5.15 49.64 -14.84
CA ALA A 141 -5.88 49.93 -16.07
C ALA A 141 -7.28 50.49 -15.78
N GLN A 142 -8.01 49.95 -14.80
CA GLN A 142 -9.31 50.49 -14.38
C GLN A 142 -9.18 51.90 -13.80
N LYS A 143 -8.14 52.17 -13.00
CA LYS A 143 -7.86 53.52 -12.49
C LYS A 143 -7.54 54.51 -13.61
N ARG A 144 -6.80 54.10 -14.64
CA ARG A 144 -6.54 54.93 -15.83
C ARG A 144 -7.82 55.22 -16.61
N LYS A 145 -8.62 54.19 -16.89
CA LYS A 145 -9.93 54.34 -17.53
C LYS A 145 -10.90 55.24 -16.73
N ALA A 146 -10.90 55.12 -15.40
CA ALA A 146 -11.72 55.97 -14.54
C ALA A 146 -11.25 57.44 -14.57
N LYS A 147 -9.94 57.69 -14.58
CA LYS A 147 -9.39 59.04 -14.73
C LYS A 147 -9.67 59.64 -16.10
N GLU A 148 -9.49 58.86 -17.17
CA GLU A 148 -9.82 59.28 -18.53
C GLU A 148 -11.32 59.59 -18.67
N ALA A 149 -12.20 58.80 -18.03
CA ALA A 149 -13.62 59.06 -18.00
C ALA A 149 -13.98 60.31 -17.16
N GLU A 150 -13.27 60.56 -16.04
CA GLU A 150 -13.46 61.76 -15.22
C GLU A 150 -12.96 63.02 -15.94
N GLU A 151 -11.83 62.95 -16.63
CA GLU A 151 -11.28 64.03 -17.45
C GLU A 151 -12.17 64.31 -18.67
N ALA A 152 -12.71 63.28 -19.32
CA ALA A 152 -13.69 63.43 -20.39
C ALA A 152 -15.00 64.07 -19.88
N ALA A 153 -15.51 63.65 -18.72
CA ALA A 153 -16.69 64.25 -18.11
C ALA A 153 -16.46 65.72 -17.68
N LYS A 154 -15.25 66.06 -17.21
CA LYS A 154 -14.86 67.44 -16.90
C LYS A 154 -14.71 68.30 -18.15
N ALA A 155 -14.20 67.73 -19.25
CA ALA A 155 -14.11 68.42 -20.54
C ALA A 155 -15.49 68.65 -21.17
N GLU A 156 -16.42 67.68 -21.06
CA GLU A 156 -17.82 67.86 -21.45
C GLU A 156 -18.53 68.92 -20.58
N ALA A 157 -18.28 68.93 -19.26
CA ALA A 157 -18.85 69.94 -18.38
C ALA A 157 -18.31 71.35 -18.67
N ALA A 158 -17.01 71.49 -18.94
CA ALA A 158 -16.39 72.76 -19.32
C ALA A 158 -16.89 73.24 -20.70
N GLY A 159 -17.04 72.34 -21.67
CA GLY A 159 -17.62 72.66 -22.98
C GLY A 159 -19.11 73.03 -22.90
N ALA A 160 -19.86 72.46 -21.96
CA ALA A 160 -21.24 72.85 -21.68
C ALA A 160 -21.34 74.21 -20.97
N GLU A 161 -20.36 74.57 -20.14
CA GLU A 161 -20.28 75.89 -19.48
C GLU A 161 -19.86 76.98 -20.48
N GLU A 162 -18.97 76.66 -21.42
CA GLU A 162 -18.54 77.56 -22.50
C GLU A 162 -19.65 77.76 -23.55
N ALA A 163 -20.45 76.73 -23.86
CA ALA A 163 -21.61 76.83 -24.75
C ALA A 163 -22.85 77.50 -24.10
N ALA A 164 -22.86 77.70 -22.78
CA ALA A 164 -23.90 78.45 -22.07
C ALA A 164 -23.53 79.93 -21.84
N ALA A 165 -22.30 80.32 -22.19
CA ALA A 165 -21.77 81.68 -22.03
C ALA A 165 -21.68 82.47 -23.36
N GLU A 166 -22.11 81.88 -24.48
CA GLU A 166 -22.30 82.50 -25.80
C GLU A 166 -23.80 82.57 -26.15
#